data_AF-A0A7D6CQ44-F1
#
_entry.id   AF-A0A7D6CQ44-F1
#
_cell.length_a   1.000
_cell.length_b   1.000
_cell.length_c   1.000
_cell.angle_alpha   90.00
_cell.angle_beta   90.00
_cell.angle_gamma   90.00
#
_symmetry.space_group_name_H-M   'P 1'
#
loop_
_entity.id
_entity.type
_entity.pdbx_description
1 polymer ?
#
loop_
_entity_poly.entity_id
_entity_poly.type
_entity_poly.pdbx_seq_one_letter_code
_entity_poly.pdbx_strand_id
1 'polypeptide(L)'
;MVEDDDPSVDADDPSAIRSIALSPDDAVDAYAYSRENPGEAVLRVTPPFHGRMRARIHVYRVDDTELTGAVHLSPADVIAEDVVAEYPDLESARAEADDDSDADDDLDEATDSEEADRIRERHAEAVEAWRERAREAIVQTVTLETDDGSHRVELKTLG
;
A
#
# COMPACT_ATOMS: atom_id res chain seq x y z
N MET A 1 51.05 -6.82 4.80
CA MET A 1 49.78 -6.64 4.10
C MET A 1 48.78 -6.50 5.22
N VAL A 2 48.56 -5.26 5.67
CA VAL A 2 47.51 -4.95 6.63
C VAL A 2 46.32 -4.69 5.73
N GLU A 3 45.32 -5.55 5.85
CA GLU A 3 44.02 -5.40 5.19
C GLU A 3 43.43 -4.06 5.65
N ASP A 4 43.18 -3.18 4.70
CA ASP A 4 42.39 -1.97 4.90
C ASP A 4 40.97 -2.41 5.32
N ASP A 5 40.72 -2.36 6.63
CA ASP A 5 39.37 -2.39 7.21
C ASP A 5 38.69 -1.08 6.80
N ASP A 6 38.02 -1.11 5.66
CA ASP A 6 37.24 0.00 5.14
C ASP A 6 35.96 0.13 5.97
N PRO A 7 35.71 1.25 6.68
CA PRO A 7 34.48 1.46 7.43
C PRO A 7 33.31 1.83 6.48
N SER A 8 33.07 0.99 5.47
CA SER A 8 31.88 1.03 4.62
C SER A 8 30.68 0.33 5.24
N VAL A 9 30.80 -0.15 6.48
CA VAL A 9 29.63 -0.52 7.28
C VAL A 9 28.74 0.72 7.44
N ASP A 10 27.44 0.50 7.24
CA ASP A 10 26.30 1.29 7.75
C ASP A 10 25.66 2.37 6.86
N ALA A 11 26.16 2.66 5.65
CA ALA A 11 25.43 3.57 4.75
C ALA A 11 24.26 2.88 4.02
N ASP A 12 24.37 1.58 3.77
CA ASP A 12 23.31 0.76 3.18
C ASP A 12 22.52 -0.03 4.24
N ASP A 13 22.79 0.21 5.54
CA ASP A 13 22.04 -0.40 6.64
C ASP A 13 20.76 0.41 6.95
N PRO A 14 19.56 -0.18 6.81
CA PRO A 14 18.30 0.48 7.14
C PRO A 14 18.14 0.85 8.62
N SER A 15 18.95 0.30 9.53
CA SER A 15 18.98 0.72 10.95
C SER A 15 19.36 2.19 11.12
N ALA A 16 20.04 2.78 10.14
CA ALA A 16 20.39 4.20 10.11
C ALA A 16 19.18 5.13 10.03
N ILE A 17 18.02 4.64 9.55
CA ILE A 17 16.80 5.44 9.34
C ILE A 17 16.13 5.74 10.67
N ARG A 18 15.86 7.01 10.98
CA ARG A 18 15.12 7.41 12.19
C ARG A 18 13.71 7.87 11.90
N SER A 19 13.52 8.46 10.73
CA SER A 19 12.21 8.90 10.25
C SER A 19 12.08 8.76 8.75
N ILE A 20 10.86 8.45 8.29
CA ILE A 20 10.49 8.34 6.87
C ILE A 20 9.37 9.35 6.60
N ALA A 21 9.61 10.22 5.64
CA ALA A 21 8.59 11.10 5.11
C ALA A 21 7.83 10.43 3.95
N LEU A 22 6.51 10.54 3.90
CA LEU A 22 5.68 9.98 2.82
C LEU A 22 4.47 10.86 2.51
N SER A 23 3.95 10.77 1.29
CA SER A 23 2.66 11.37 0.94
C SER A 23 1.53 10.46 1.43
N PRO A 24 0.49 10.97 2.13
CA PRO A 24 -0.70 10.18 2.43
C PRO A 24 -1.34 9.60 1.16
N ASP A 25 -1.37 10.37 0.07
CA ASP A 25 -1.86 9.88 -1.22
C ASP A 25 -1.04 8.69 -1.74
N ASP A 26 0.29 8.72 -1.65
CA ASP A 26 1.13 7.59 -2.10
C ASP A 26 0.81 6.31 -1.31
N ALA A 27 0.53 6.42 0.00
CA ALA A 27 0.19 5.27 0.83
C ALA A 27 -1.18 4.69 0.48
N VAL A 28 -2.16 5.56 0.32
CA VAL A 28 -3.54 5.19 -0.02
C VAL A 28 -3.63 4.62 -1.43
N ASP A 29 -2.96 5.24 -2.40
CA ASP A 29 -2.90 4.76 -3.78
C ASP A 29 -2.19 3.40 -3.88
N ALA A 30 -1.10 3.20 -3.13
CA ALA A 30 -0.41 1.92 -3.07
C ALA A 30 -1.30 0.81 -2.52
N TYR A 31 -2.05 1.09 -1.45
CA TYR A 31 -2.99 0.13 -0.90
C TYR A 31 -4.10 -0.22 -1.90
N ALA A 32 -4.81 0.79 -2.41
CA ALA A 32 -5.92 0.58 -3.35
C ALA A 32 -5.46 -0.13 -4.62
N TYR A 33 -4.31 0.26 -5.18
CA TYR A 33 -3.74 -0.41 -6.35
C TYR A 33 -3.56 -1.91 -6.12
N SER A 34 -3.00 -2.30 -4.97
CA SER A 34 -2.74 -3.70 -4.63
C SER A 34 -4.00 -4.53 -4.38
N ARG A 35 -5.14 -3.89 -4.13
CA ARG A 35 -6.45 -4.55 -3.99
C ARG A 35 -7.15 -4.73 -5.34
N GLU A 36 -6.98 -3.77 -6.24
CA GLU A 36 -7.70 -3.72 -7.52
C GLU A 36 -6.93 -4.35 -8.69
N ASN A 37 -5.63 -4.65 -8.51
CA ASN A 37 -4.76 -5.12 -9.57
C ASN A 37 -4.00 -6.39 -9.16
N PRO A 38 -3.59 -7.24 -10.11
CA PRO A 38 -2.78 -8.43 -9.83
C PRO A 38 -1.32 -8.12 -9.44
N GLY A 39 -0.91 -6.84 -9.50
CA GLY A 39 0.42 -6.38 -9.09
C GLY A 39 0.39 -5.75 -7.70
N GLU A 40 1.56 -5.69 -7.06
CA GLU A 40 1.69 -5.13 -5.71
C GLU A 40 2.34 -3.75 -5.76
N ALA A 41 1.76 -2.78 -5.04
CA ALA A 41 2.33 -1.46 -4.87
C ALA A 41 2.76 -1.24 -3.42
N VAL A 42 4.00 -0.80 -3.24
CA VAL A 42 4.65 -0.58 -1.95
C VAL A 42 5.20 0.83 -1.84
N LEU A 43 5.52 1.27 -0.63
CA LEU A 43 6.28 2.51 -0.42
C LEU A 43 7.76 2.19 -0.29
N ARG A 44 8.58 2.66 -1.23
CA ARG A 44 10.00 2.33 -1.34
C ARG A 44 10.90 3.44 -0.81
N VAL A 45 11.89 3.05 0.00
CA VAL A 45 13.03 3.88 0.43
C VAL A 45 14.31 3.27 -0.11
N THR A 46 15.11 4.04 -0.84
CA THR A 46 16.34 3.54 -1.47
C THR A 46 17.59 3.95 -0.69
N PRO A 47 18.61 3.08 -0.61
CA PRO A 47 19.91 3.45 -0.07
C PRO A 47 20.64 4.50 -0.95
N PRO A 48 21.70 5.16 -0.43
CA PRO A 48 22.20 5.05 0.94
C PRO A 48 21.21 5.61 1.95
N PHE A 49 21.06 4.91 3.08
CA PHE A 49 20.16 5.27 4.14
C PHE A 49 20.76 6.32 5.06
N HIS A 50 19.89 7.24 5.48
CA HIS A 50 20.22 8.32 6.38
C HIS A 50 19.12 8.45 7.43
N GLY A 51 19.40 9.16 8.53
CA GLY A 51 18.44 9.35 9.62
C GLY A 51 17.07 9.90 9.19
N ARG A 52 17.00 10.62 8.06
CA ARG A 52 15.75 11.13 7.51
C ARG A 52 15.63 10.70 6.05
N MET A 53 14.70 9.81 5.78
CA MET A 53 14.43 9.31 4.44
C MET A 53 13.07 9.78 3.93
N ARG A 54 12.82 9.57 2.64
CA ARG A 54 11.52 9.75 2.02
C ARG A 54 11.13 8.48 1.29
N ALA A 55 9.94 7.96 1.57
CA ALA A 55 9.35 6.87 0.81
C ALA A 55 8.52 7.41 -0.35
N ARG A 56 8.42 6.63 -1.42
CA ARG A 56 7.60 6.91 -2.61
C ARG A 56 6.93 5.65 -3.09
N ILE A 57 5.76 5.77 -3.69
CA ILE A 57 5.07 4.64 -4.30
C ILE A 57 5.93 3.96 -5.38
N HIS A 58 5.95 2.63 -5.36
CA HIS A 58 6.58 1.77 -6.34
C HIS A 58 5.67 0.59 -6.63
N VAL A 59 5.36 0.37 -7.90
CA VAL A 59 4.52 -0.74 -8.35
C VAL A 59 5.42 -1.83 -8.90
N TYR A 60 5.39 -3.02 -8.29
CA TYR A 60 6.03 -4.20 -8.84
C TYR A 60 5.27 -4.68 -10.07
N ARG A 61 5.99 -4.88 -11.17
CA ARG A 61 5.50 -5.69 -12.28
C ARG A 61 6.27 -7.00 -12.27
N VAL A 62 5.65 -8.05 -12.83
CA VAL A 62 6.15 -9.44 -12.85
C VAL A 62 7.59 -9.60 -13.40
N ASP A 63 8.16 -8.57 -14.03
CA ASP A 63 9.51 -8.52 -14.58
C ASP A 63 10.50 -7.61 -13.82
N ASP A 64 10.13 -7.00 -12.68
CA ASP A 64 11.04 -6.15 -11.91
C ASP A 64 12.10 -7.00 -11.19
N THR A 65 13.36 -6.84 -11.59
CA THR A 65 14.51 -7.53 -11.00
C THR A 65 14.79 -6.97 -9.60
N GLU A 66 14.62 -7.81 -8.58
CA GLU A 66 14.79 -7.52 -7.14
C GLU A 66 16.27 -7.29 -6.74
N LEU A 67 16.90 -6.18 -7.12
CA LEU A 67 18.33 -5.95 -6.83
C LEU A 67 18.67 -4.48 -6.52
N THR A 68 17.89 -3.79 -5.69
CA THR A 68 18.19 -2.39 -5.32
C THR A 68 18.57 -2.15 -3.86
N GLY A 69 18.54 -3.16 -2.99
CA GLY A 69 18.79 -2.98 -1.54
C GLY A 69 17.81 -2.03 -0.87
N ALA A 70 16.68 -1.74 -1.53
CA ALA A 70 15.68 -0.81 -1.04
C ALA A 70 14.82 -1.43 0.07
N VAL A 71 14.42 -0.61 1.03
CA VAL A 71 13.39 -0.95 2.01
C VAL A 71 12.03 -0.73 1.37
N HIS A 72 11.17 -1.74 1.47
CA HIS A 72 9.77 -1.67 1.06
C HIS A 72 8.89 -1.68 2.30
N LEU A 73 8.03 -0.68 2.41
CA LEU A 73 6.98 -0.61 3.40
C LEU A 73 5.68 -1.07 2.75
N SER A 74 5.00 -2.02 3.39
CA SER A 74 3.63 -2.35 3.05
C SER A 74 2.73 -1.15 3.36
N PRO A 75 1.85 -0.73 2.44
CA PRO A 75 0.90 0.33 2.74
C PRO A 75 -0.09 -0.07 3.85
N ALA A 76 -0.32 -1.36 4.07
CA ALA A 76 -1.16 -1.87 5.16
C ALA A 76 -0.56 -1.62 6.55
N ASP A 77 0.77 -1.56 6.67
CA ASP A 77 1.45 -1.24 7.94
C ASP A 77 1.50 0.28 8.22
N VAL A 78 1.24 1.08 7.18
CA VAL A 78 1.35 2.55 7.21
C VAL A 78 0.00 3.20 7.49
N ILE A 79 -1.10 2.55 7.10
CA ILE A 79 -2.47 3.00 7.37
C ILE A 79 -2.96 2.28 8.64
N ALA A 80 -3.77 2.95 9.46
CA ALA A 80 -4.34 2.34 10.65
C ALA A 80 -5.09 1.04 10.33
N GLU A 81 -4.85 0.00 11.13
CA GLU A 81 -5.36 -1.37 10.91
C GLU A 81 -6.89 -1.40 10.79
N ASP A 82 -7.60 -0.62 11.61
CA ASP A 82 -9.06 -0.54 11.57
C ASP A 82 -9.57 0.03 10.23
N VAL A 83 -8.88 1.02 9.67
CA VAL A 83 -9.23 1.59 8.37
C VAL A 83 -8.88 0.63 7.24
N VAL A 84 -7.76 -0.07 7.32
CA VAL A 84 -7.37 -1.13 6.38
C VAL A 84 -8.41 -2.25 6.34
N ALA A 85 -8.92 -2.66 7.50
CA ALA A 85 -9.93 -3.71 7.61
C ALA A 85 -11.29 -3.32 6.99
N GLU A 86 -11.56 -2.03 6.85
CA GLU A 86 -12.79 -1.48 6.27
C GLU A 86 -12.66 -1.17 4.77
N TYR A 87 -11.63 -1.67 4.08
CA TYR A 87 -11.52 -1.46 2.64
C TYR A 87 -12.72 -2.08 1.90
N PRO A 88 -13.44 -1.32 1.05
CA PRO A 88 -14.55 -1.84 0.27
C PRO A 88 -14.09 -2.94 -0.69
N ASP A 89 -14.74 -4.10 -0.65
CA ASP A 89 -14.40 -5.24 -1.49
C ASP A 89 -15.42 -5.41 -2.62
N LEU A 90 -14.95 -5.49 -3.88
CA LEU A 90 -15.82 -5.55 -5.05
C LEU A 90 -16.58 -6.88 -5.13
N GLU A 91 -15.95 -7.99 -4.70
CA GLU A 91 -16.58 -9.31 -4.71
C GLU A 91 -17.75 -9.36 -3.72
N SER A 92 -17.55 -8.81 -2.53
CA SER A 92 -18.59 -8.63 -1.52
C SER A 92 -19.75 -7.79 -2.04
N ALA A 93 -19.47 -6.64 -2.66
CA ALA A 93 -20.49 -5.75 -3.23
C ALA A 93 -21.29 -6.41 -4.37
N ARG A 94 -20.69 -7.37 -5.09
CA ARG A 94 -21.36 -8.16 -6.12
C ARG A 94 -22.24 -9.26 -5.52
N ALA A 95 -21.73 -9.98 -4.53
CA ALA A 95 -22.48 -11.02 -3.83
C ALA A 95 -23.74 -10.46 -3.14
N GLU A 96 -23.66 -9.27 -2.55
CA GLU A 96 -24.83 -8.58 -1.99
C GLU A 96 -25.87 -8.23 -3.06
N ALA A 97 -25.43 -7.80 -4.25
CA ALA A 97 -26.34 -7.50 -5.36
C ALA A 97 -27.02 -8.76 -5.91
N ASP A 98 -26.30 -9.89 -5.98
CA ASP A 98 -26.87 -11.18 -6.38
C ASP A 98 -27.92 -11.68 -5.36
N ASP A 99 -27.73 -11.45 -4.05
CA ASP A 99 -28.68 -11.87 -3.00
C ASP A 99 -29.95 -11.00 -2.98
N ASP A 100 -29.83 -9.69 -3.25
CA ASP A 100 -30.96 -8.76 -3.39
C ASP A 100 -31.69 -8.87 -4.74
N SER A 101 -31.09 -9.53 -5.73
CA SER A 101 -31.78 -9.85 -6.98
C SER A 101 -32.79 -10.97 -6.72
N ASP A 102 -34.09 -10.65 -6.74
CA ASP A 102 -35.11 -11.67 -6.99
C ASP A 102 -34.72 -12.31 -8.32
N ALA A 103 -34.15 -13.52 -8.27
CA ALA A 103 -33.56 -14.24 -9.40
C ALA A 103 -34.56 -14.43 -10.55
N ASP A 104 -34.75 -13.38 -11.34
CA ASP A 104 -35.50 -13.37 -12.58
C ASP A 104 -34.49 -13.78 -13.65
N ASP A 105 -34.40 -15.09 -13.90
CA ASP A 105 -33.54 -15.75 -14.91
C ASP A 105 -33.84 -15.28 -16.35
N ASP A 106 -34.75 -14.32 -16.52
CA ASP A 106 -35.18 -13.67 -17.77
C ASP A 106 -34.54 -12.28 -17.98
N LEU A 107 -33.64 -11.81 -17.11
CA LEU A 107 -32.85 -10.60 -17.32
C LEU A 107 -32.00 -10.73 -18.60
N ASP A 108 -32.13 -9.77 -19.51
CA ASP A 108 -31.34 -9.75 -20.74
C ASP A 108 -29.91 -9.23 -20.51
N GLU A 109 -29.02 -9.49 -21.47
CA GLU A 109 -27.60 -9.09 -21.42
C GLU A 109 -27.38 -7.58 -21.19
N ALA A 110 -28.31 -6.73 -21.67
CA ALA A 110 -28.21 -5.29 -21.46
C ALA A 110 -28.52 -4.92 -20.01
N THR A 111 -29.51 -5.58 -19.39
CA THR A 111 -29.89 -5.30 -18.00
C THR A 111 -28.83 -5.81 -17.01
N ASP A 112 -28.21 -6.96 -17.26
CA ASP A 112 -27.05 -7.47 -16.50
C ASP A 112 -25.86 -6.50 -16.58
N SER A 113 -25.59 -5.96 -17.77
CA SER A 113 -24.52 -4.98 -17.96
C SER A 113 -24.77 -3.68 -17.16
N GLU A 114 -26.01 -3.17 -17.15
CA GLU A 114 -26.38 -1.97 -16.37
C GLU A 114 -26.31 -2.21 -14.85
N GLU A 115 -26.62 -3.42 -14.38
CA GLU A 115 -26.41 -3.86 -12.98
C GLU A 115 -24.92 -3.84 -12.61
N ALA A 116 -24.09 -4.47 -13.45
CA ALA A 116 -22.65 -4.54 -13.23
C ALA A 116 -22.00 -3.15 -13.20
N ASP A 117 -22.44 -2.23 -14.06
CA ASP A 117 -21.95 -0.85 -14.07
C ASP A 117 -22.38 -0.10 -12.80
N ARG A 118 -23.62 -0.25 -12.33
CA ARG A 118 -24.07 0.32 -11.05
C ARG A 118 -23.26 -0.20 -9.86
N ILE A 119 -22.94 -1.49 -9.83
CA ILE A 119 -22.13 -2.10 -8.77
C ILE A 119 -20.72 -1.50 -8.79
N ARG A 120 -20.09 -1.38 -9.96
CA ARG A 120 -18.75 -0.77 -10.11
C ARG A 120 -18.74 0.69 -9.68
N GLU A 121 -19.76 1.47 -10.05
CA GLU A 121 -19.86 2.88 -9.66
C GLU A 121 -20.00 3.04 -8.15
N ARG A 122 -20.93 2.29 -7.53
CA ARG A 122 -21.08 2.27 -6.06
C ARG A 122 -19.80 1.85 -5.35
N HIS A 123 -19.10 0.86 -5.90
CA HIS A 123 -17.81 0.42 -5.36
C HIS A 123 -16.76 1.53 -5.47
N ALA A 124 -16.66 2.22 -6.61
CA ALA A 124 -15.73 3.34 -6.79
C ALA A 124 -16.02 4.49 -5.81
N GLU A 125 -17.29 4.84 -5.59
CA GLU A 125 -17.68 5.82 -4.58
C GLU A 125 -17.29 5.40 -3.15
N ALA A 126 -17.52 4.13 -2.81
CA ALA A 126 -17.13 3.59 -1.51
C ALA A 126 -15.60 3.62 -1.33
N VAL A 127 -14.84 3.29 -2.37
CA VAL A 127 -13.38 3.36 -2.37
C VAL A 127 -12.90 4.80 -2.21
N GLU A 128 -13.50 5.78 -2.88
CA GLU A 128 -13.14 7.20 -2.68
C GLU A 128 -13.41 7.68 -1.25
N ALA A 129 -14.56 7.32 -0.67
CA ALA A 129 -14.86 7.61 0.74
C ALA A 129 -13.87 6.92 1.70
N TRP A 130 -13.43 5.71 1.39
CA TRP A 130 -12.37 5.03 2.13
C TRP A 130 -11.02 5.76 1.98
N ARG A 131 -10.66 6.18 0.76
CA ARG A 131 -9.41 6.89 0.46
C ARG A 131 -9.30 8.19 1.27
N GLU A 132 -10.40 8.95 1.41
CA GLU A 132 -10.43 10.14 2.26
C GLU A 132 -10.09 9.84 3.73
N ARG A 133 -10.73 8.82 4.31
CA ARG A 133 -10.46 8.40 5.70
C ARG A 133 -9.03 7.88 5.86
N ALA A 134 -8.54 7.08 4.91
CA ALA A 134 -7.21 6.49 4.97
C ALA A 134 -6.09 7.54 4.93
N ARG A 135 -6.27 8.66 4.22
CA ARG A 135 -5.29 9.77 4.20
C ARG A 135 -5.10 10.42 5.58
N GLU A 136 -6.16 10.45 6.39
CA GLU A 136 -6.13 10.98 7.75
C GLU A 136 -5.66 9.96 8.80
N ALA A 137 -5.60 8.68 8.43
CA ALA A 137 -5.33 7.56 9.31
C ALA A 137 -3.92 6.97 9.15
N ILE A 138 -2.94 7.78 8.72
CA ILE A 138 -1.54 7.35 8.65
C ILE A 138 -0.96 7.20 10.05
N VAL A 139 -0.41 6.02 10.36
CA VAL A 139 0.18 5.75 11.68
C VAL A 139 1.43 6.59 11.89
N GLN A 140 1.78 6.86 13.15
CA GLN A 140 2.93 7.70 13.48
C GLN A 140 4.26 6.94 13.42
N THR A 141 4.23 5.62 13.34
CA THR A 141 5.42 4.79 13.46
C THR A 141 5.20 3.42 12.84
N VAL A 142 6.22 2.93 12.14
CA VAL A 142 6.29 1.57 11.59
C VAL A 142 7.49 0.83 12.13
N THR A 143 7.50 -0.48 11.94
CA THR A 143 8.62 -1.34 12.28
C THR A 143 9.23 -1.87 11.00
N LEU A 144 10.53 -1.64 10.82
CA LEU A 144 11.33 -2.25 9.76
C LEU A 144 11.93 -3.55 10.28
N GLU A 145 11.86 -4.61 9.49
CA GLU A 145 12.66 -5.82 9.76
C GLU A 145 14.02 -5.65 9.09
N THR A 146 15.10 -5.67 9.87
CA THR A 146 16.48 -5.59 9.39
C THR A 146 17.24 -6.85 9.79
N ASP A 147 18.43 -7.07 9.21
CA ASP A 147 19.29 -8.22 9.55
C ASP A 147 19.70 -8.24 11.03
N ASP A 148 19.77 -7.07 11.69
CA ASP A 148 20.05 -6.90 13.12
C ASP A 148 18.80 -6.93 14.02
N GLY A 149 17.61 -7.06 13.44
CA GLY A 149 16.33 -7.20 14.13
C GLY A 149 15.30 -6.13 13.78
N SER A 150 14.26 -6.03 14.61
CA SER A 150 13.19 -5.06 14.40
C SER A 150 13.62 -3.65 14.77
N HIS A 151 13.47 -2.70 13.84
CA HIS A 151 13.84 -1.30 14.01
C HIS A 151 12.63 -0.37 13.86
N ARG A 152 12.33 0.40 14.90
CA ARG A 152 11.14 1.26 14.96
C ARG A 152 11.44 2.64 14.36
N VAL A 153 10.66 3.07 13.37
CA VAL A 153 10.91 4.29 12.59
C VAL A 153 9.70 5.23 12.57
N GLU A 154 9.93 6.50 12.87
CA GLU A 154 8.86 7.51 12.86
C GLU A 154 8.38 7.81 11.43
N LEU A 155 7.07 7.86 11.23
CA LEU A 155 6.48 8.36 9.99
C LEU A 155 6.18 9.85 10.08
N LYS A 156 6.43 10.56 8.99
CA LYS A 156 6.09 11.98 8.83
C LYS A 156 5.30 12.14 7.53
N THR A 157 4.06 12.58 7.62
CA THR A 157 3.25 12.88 6.43
C THR A 157 3.74 14.17 5.76
N LEU A 158 3.73 14.17 4.43
CA LEU A 158 4.01 15.32 3.58
C LEU A 158 2.67 15.93 3.15
N GLY A 159 2.47 17.20 3.46
CA GLY A 159 1.25 17.95 3.17
C GLY A 159 1.42 19.41 3.54
#